data_AF-A0A8B8MF25-F1
#
_entry.id   AF-A0A8B8MF25-F1
#
_cell.length_a   1.000
_cell.length_b   1.000
_cell.length_c   1.000
_cell.angle_alpha   90.00
_cell.angle_beta   90.00
_cell.angle_gamma   90.00
#
_symmetry.space_group_name_H-M   'P 1'
#
loop_
_entity.id
_entity.type
_entity.pdbx_description
1 polymer ?
#
loop_
_entity_poly.entity_id
_entity_poly.type
_entity_poly.pdbx_seq_one_letter_code
_entity_poly.pdbx_strand_id
1 'polypeptide(L)'
;MDSSSHSPASSLHSYGYVQNIMFCQWCGGPTKPEIPEGEERLRAVCTSCGKISYQNPKMVVGCLIEHDSKVLLCKRKIEPSYGLWTLPAGYLEIGESAMEGAIRETREEANADVEVISPFAQLDIPLIGQTYIIFLARLKKPHFSPGPESSECQLFSLNEIPFSSLSFSSMVVTLSLYVEDVKAGGKPKFHYGTINKRPGTSPSDIHAFTLDHHMQS
;
A
#
# COMPACT_ATOMS: atom_id res chain seq x y z
N MET A 1 -29.46 22.68 44.32
CA MET A 1 -28.70 21.45 44.01
C MET A 1 -28.93 21.19 42.54
N ASP A 2 -28.05 21.70 41.69
CA ASP A 2 -28.05 21.39 40.26
C ASP A 2 -26.60 21.44 39.83
N SER A 3 -25.98 20.27 39.77
CA SER A 3 -24.61 20.08 39.31
C SER A 3 -24.67 19.40 37.95
N SER A 4 -24.61 20.21 36.92
CA SER A 4 -24.45 19.83 35.52
C SER A 4 -23.09 19.16 35.31
N SER A 5 -23.07 17.83 35.23
CA SER A 5 -21.91 17.06 34.77
C SER A 5 -21.89 17.04 33.24
N HIS A 6 -21.06 17.90 32.64
CA HIS A 6 -20.66 17.75 31.24
C HIS A 6 -19.59 16.66 31.14
N SER A 7 -19.96 15.50 30.61
CA SER A 7 -19.00 14.51 30.11
C SER A 7 -18.49 14.98 28.74
N PRO A 8 -17.18 15.17 28.51
CA PRO A 8 -16.69 15.34 27.16
C PRO A 8 -16.67 13.96 26.50
N ALA A 9 -17.64 13.72 25.64
CA ALA A 9 -17.53 12.70 24.61
C ALA A 9 -16.38 13.12 23.67
N SER A 10 -15.17 12.65 23.93
CA SER A 10 -14.08 12.78 22.96
C SER A 10 -14.27 11.71 21.89
N SER A 11 -14.72 12.14 20.72
CA SER A 11 -14.71 11.37 19.49
C SER A 11 -13.32 10.81 19.23
N LEU A 12 -13.10 9.55 19.60
CA LEU A 12 -11.96 8.77 19.13
C LEU A 12 -12.17 8.58 17.63
N HIS A 13 -11.60 9.48 16.83
CA HIS A 13 -11.35 9.23 15.42
C HIS A 13 -10.73 7.84 15.30
N SER A 14 -11.18 7.03 14.33
CA SER A 14 -10.62 5.69 14.13
C SER A 14 -9.18 5.82 13.63
N TYR A 15 -8.25 6.08 14.54
CA TYR A 15 -6.84 5.83 14.37
C TYR A 15 -6.73 4.40 13.87
N GLY A 16 -5.99 4.16 12.78
CA GLY A 16 -5.94 2.89 12.05
C GLY A 16 -5.68 1.66 12.93
N TYR A 17 -5.53 0.49 12.32
CA TYR A 17 -5.28 -0.75 13.07
C TYR A 17 -3.94 -0.70 13.84
N VAL A 18 -3.94 -0.10 15.03
CA VAL A 18 -2.80 -0.10 15.97
C VAL A 18 -2.76 -1.48 16.60
N GLN A 19 -1.71 -2.24 16.31
CA GLN A 19 -1.56 -3.57 16.88
C GLN A 19 -1.38 -3.49 18.39
N ASN A 20 -1.93 -4.47 19.09
CA ASN A 20 -1.70 -4.61 20.51
C ASN A 20 -0.35 -5.29 20.75
N ILE A 21 0.69 -4.51 21.01
CA ILE A 21 2.01 -5.02 21.39
C ILE A 21 1.95 -5.41 22.87
N MET A 22 2.10 -6.70 23.16
CA MET A 22 1.98 -7.27 24.52
C MET A 22 3.31 -7.36 25.27
N PHE A 23 4.44 -7.40 24.53
CA PHE A 23 5.77 -7.59 25.10
C PHE A 23 6.79 -6.66 24.44
N CYS A 24 7.75 -6.20 25.24
CA CYS A 24 8.82 -5.31 24.83
C CYS A 24 9.87 -6.02 23.97
N GLN A 25 10.13 -5.51 22.77
CA GLN A 25 11.14 -6.05 21.86
C GLN A 25 12.59 -5.95 22.38
N TRP A 26 12.86 -5.15 23.41
CA TRP A 26 14.21 -4.98 23.97
C TRP A 26 14.51 -5.87 25.18
N CYS A 27 13.52 -6.17 26.01
CA CYS A 27 13.75 -6.90 27.27
C CYS A 27 12.75 -8.03 27.55
N GLY A 28 11.74 -8.23 26.70
CA GLY A 28 10.71 -9.25 26.89
C GLY A 28 9.67 -8.92 27.97
N GLY A 29 9.82 -7.82 28.72
CA GLY A 29 8.85 -7.41 29.74
C GLY A 29 7.50 -6.99 29.15
N PRO A 30 6.40 -7.04 29.92
CA PRO A 30 5.08 -6.67 29.43
C PRO A 30 4.98 -5.18 29.10
N THR A 31 4.07 -4.84 28.20
CA THR A 31 3.75 -3.47 27.81
C THR A 31 2.34 -3.08 28.25
N LYS A 32 2.12 -1.78 28.46
CA LYS A 32 0.80 -1.19 28.71
C LYS A 32 0.51 -0.06 27.70
N PRO A 33 -0.76 0.14 27.32
CA PRO A 33 -1.16 1.31 26.55
C PRO A 33 -1.09 2.56 27.44
N GLU A 34 -0.31 3.55 27.03
CA GLU A 34 -0.13 4.82 27.74
C GLU A 34 0.12 5.94 26.73
N ILE A 35 -0.29 7.18 27.06
CA ILE A 35 0.11 8.37 26.31
C ILE A 35 1.34 8.95 27.03
N PRO A 36 2.55 8.84 26.46
CA PRO A 36 3.76 9.41 27.08
C PRO A 36 3.65 10.93 27.27
N GLU A 37 4.35 11.47 28.26
CA GLU A 37 4.44 12.92 28.47
C GLU A 37 4.94 13.62 27.20
N GLY A 38 4.20 14.63 26.74
CA GLY A 38 4.52 15.37 25.51
C GLY A 38 4.07 14.71 24.20
N GLU A 39 3.39 13.55 24.25
CA GLU A 39 2.77 12.91 23.09
C GLU A 39 1.23 13.00 23.13
N GLU A 40 0.59 12.83 21.98
CA GLU A 40 -0.89 12.87 21.84
C GLU A 40 -1.52 11.49 21.59
N ARG A 41 -0.70 10.46 21.38
CA ARG A 41 -1.17 9.14 20.93
C ARG A 41 -0.83 8.05 21.94
N LEU A 42 -1.72 7.06 22.04
CA LEU A 42 -1.47 5.84 22.80
C LEU A 42 -0.29 5.07 22.20
N ARG A 43 0.61 4.63 23.07
CA ARG A 43 1.78 3.82 22.77
C ARG A 43 1.83 2.59 23.66
N ALA A 44 2.49 1.54 23.17
CA ALA A 44 2.85 0.41 24.01
C ALA A 44 4.15 0.74 24.77
N VAL A 45 4.02 1.04 26.06
CA VAL A 45 5.14 1.40 26.95
C VAL A 45 5.50 0.20 27.82
N CYS A 46 6.77 -0.21 27.82
CA CYS A 46 7.24 -1.33 28.62
C CYS A 46 7.22 -1.00 30.12
N THR A 47 6.58 -1.85 30.92
CA THR A 47 6.50 -1.65 32.39
C THR A 47 7.80 -2.00 33.12
N SER A 48 8.74 -2.68 32.46
CA SER A 48 10.02 -3.10 33.07
C SER A 48 11.17 -2.14 32.78
N CYS A 49 11.26 -1.60 31.56
CA CYS A 49 12.40 -0.77 31.14
C CYS A 49 12.01 0.62 30.62
N GLY A 50 10.72 0.97 30.63
CA GLY A 50 10.21 2.28 30.19
C GLY A 50 10.29 2.56 28.69
N LYS A 51 10.88 1.66 27.88
CA LYS A 51 10.98 1.85 26.43
C LYS A 51 9.61 1.81 25.75
N ILE A 52 9.46 2.65 24.74
CA ILE A 52 8.25 2.80 23.94
C ILE A 52 8.39 1.98 22.65
N SER A 53 7.41 1.14 22.34
CA SER A 53 7.33 0.42 21.07
C SER A 53 6.49 1.21 20.07
N TYR A 54 7.16 1.91 19.15
CA TYR A 54 6.49 2.64 18.08
C TYR A 54 6.05 1.70 16.96
N GLN A 55 4.84 1.94 16.46
CA GLN A 55 4.33 1.31 15.24
C GLN A 55 4.39 2.35 14.12
N ASN A 56 5.11 2.00 13.06
CA ASN A 56 5.31 2.86 11.91
C ASN A 56 4.52 2.31 10.72
N PRO A 57 4.00 3.17 9.83
CA PRO A 57 3.49 2.73 8.56
C PRO A 57 4.54 1.95 7.78
N LYS A 58 4.11 0.97 6.98
CA LYS A 58 4.99 0.25 6.05
C LYS A 58 4.92 0.89 4.67
N MET A 59 6.08 0.99 4.02
CA MET A 59 6.12 1.40 2.62
C MET A 59 6.05 0.17 1.72
N VAL A 60 5.18 0.22 0.72
CA VAL A 60 5.05 -0.77 -0.35
C VAL A 60 5.54 -0.12 -1.64
N VAL A 61 6.40 -0.80 -2.36
CA VAL A 61 7.03 -0.31 -3.59
C VAL A 61 6.71 -1.27 -4.73
N GLY A 62 6.49 -0.75 -5.93
CA GLY A 62 6.14 -1.60 -7.07
C GLY A 62 6.25 -0.89 -8.41
N CYS A 63 5.98 -1.63 -9.48
CA CYS A 63 6.04 -1.11 -10.85
C CYS A 63 4.70 -1.27 -11.59
N LEU A 64 4.25 -0.21 -12.25
CA LEU A 64 3.36 -0.27 -13.40
C LEU A 64 4.24 -0.44 -14.64
N ILE A 65 4.21 -1.63 -15.25
CA ILE A 65 5.13 -2.01 -16.31
C ILE A 65 4.40 -1.98 -17.65
N GLU A 66 4.80 -1.05 -18.52
CA GLU A 66 4.30 -0.90 -19.88
C GLU A 66 5.14 -1.73 -20.87
N HIS A 67 4.47 -2.40 -21.81
CA HIS A 67 5.07 -2.96 -23.01
C HIS A 67 4.05 -3.00 -24.15
N ASP A 68 4.37 -2.43 -25.31
CA ASP A 68 3.48 -2.38 -26.50
C ASP A 68 2.05 -1.92 -26.18
N SER A 69 1.90 -0.81 -25.42
CA SER A 69 0.60 -0.28 -24.97
C SER A 69 -0.23 -1.23 -24.09
N LYS A 70 0.41 -2.26 -23.53
CA LYS A 70 -0.17 -3.18 -22.54
C LYS A 70 0.52 -3.00 -21.20
N VAL A 71 -0.14 -3.47 -20.14
CA VAL A 71 0.40 -3.49 -18.78
C VAL A 71 0.63 -4.92 -18.31
N LEU A 72 1.78 -5.19 -17.68
CA LEU A 72 2.07 -6.50 -17.10
C LEU A 72 1.42 -6.62 -15.72
N LEU A 73 0.61 -7.66 -15.52
CA LEU A 73 0.05 -8.03 -14.24
C LEU A 73 0.54 -9.42 -13.82
N CYS A 74 0.56 -9.66 -12.52
CA CYS A 74 0.90 -10.92 -11.87
C CYS A 74 -0.32 -11.46 -11.12
N LYS A 75 -0.57 -12.77 -11.21
CA LYS A 75 -1.65 -13.45 -10.49
C LYS A 75 -1.10 -14.13 -9.25
N ARG A 76 -1.52 -13.67 -8.09
CA ARG A 76 -0.95 -14.06 -6.79
C ARG A 76 -1.13 -15.56 -6.50
N LYS A 77 -0.10 -16.20 -5.96
CA LYS A 77 -0.06 -17.60 -5.51
C LYS A 77 0.05 -17.73 -3.98
N ILE A 78 -0.02 -16.61 -3.27
CA ILE A 78 0.09 -16.54 -1.81
C ILE A 78 -1.02 -15.65 -1.24
N GLU A 79 -1.35 -15.86 0.03
CA GLU A 79 -2.26 -15.00 0.78
C GLU A 79 -1.55 -13.73 1.29
N PRO A 80 -2.28 -12.61 1.50
CA PRO A 80 -3.71 -12.43 1.19
C PRO A 80 -3.97 -12.37 -0.33
N SER A 81 -5.22 -12.54 -0.75
CA SER A 81 -5.69 -12.33 -2.14
C SER A 81 -5.15 -13.35 -3.15
N TYR A 82 -5.06 -14.63 -2.75
CA TYR A 82 -4.69 -15.73 -3.65
C TYR A 82 -5.58 -15.75 -4.91
N GLY A 83 -4.97 -15.93 -6.08
CA GLY A 83 -5.67 -16.05 -7.37
C GLY A 83 -6.15 -14.73 -7.98
N LEU A 84 -5.96 -13.59 -7.31
CA LEU A 84 -6.26 -12.25 -7.84
C LEU A 84 -5.04 -11.63 -8.54
N TRP A 85 -5.29 -10.70 -9.45
CA TRP A 85 -4.27 -9.98 -10.21
C TRP A 85 -3.72 -8.76 -9.45
N THR A 86 -2.45 -8.44 -9.66
CA THR A 86 -1.76 -7.29 -9.07
C THR A 86 -0.70 -6.72 -10.01
N LEU A 87 -0.29 -5.48 -9.77
CA LEU A 87 1.04 -5.04 -10.18
C LEU A 87 2.08 -5.69 -9.25
N PRO A 88 3.30 -6.00 -9.75
CA PRO A 88 4.37 -6.48 -8.88
C PRO A 88 4.72 -5.41 -7.86
N ALA A 89 4.56 -5.75 -6.58
CA ALA A 89 4.72 -4.81 -5.48
C ALA A 89 4.81 -5.52 -4.12
N GLY A 90 5.76 -5.10 -3.31
CA GLY A 90 5.96 -5.63 -1.95
C GLY A 90 6.61 -4.62 -1.02
N TYR A 91 6.92 -5.04 0.20
CA TYR A 91 7.43 -4.13 1.22
C TYR A 91 8.83 -3.65 0.87
N LEU A 92 9.13 -2.38 1.17
CA LEU A 92 10.49 -1.88 1.13
C LEU A 92 11.33 -2.59 2.20
N GLU A 93 12.47 -3.14 1.80
CA GLU A 93 13.46 -3.75 2.68
C GLU A 93 14.45 -2.70 3.24
N ILE A 94 15.06 -3.00 4.38
CA ILE A 94 16.12 -2.13 4.92
C ILE A 94 17.35 -2.23 4.03
N GLY A 95 17.87 -1.08 3.60
CA GLY A 95 19.11 -0.99 2.83
C GLY A 95 18.92 -0.82 1.32
N GLU A 96 17.68 -0.76 0.83
CA GLU A 96 17.35 -0.42 -0.56
C GLU A 96 16.62 0.94 -0.66
N SER A 97 16.77 1.60 -1.81
CA SER A 97 15.92 2.71 -2.22
C SER A 97 14.56 2.20 -2.72
N ALA A 98 13.55 3.07 -2.76
CA ALA A 98 12.22 2.71 -3.24
C ALA A 98 12.20 2.16 -4.67
N MET A 99 13.08 2.70 -5.54
CA MET A 99 13.22 2.22 -6.91
C MET A 99 13.88 0.83 -6.95
N GLU A 100 14.91 0.59 -6.14
CA GLU A 100 15.57 -0.72 -6.07
C GLU A 100 14.60 -1.80 -5.58
N GLY A 101 13.81 -1.51 -4.54
CA GLY A 101 12.76 -2.42 -4.07
C GLY A 101 11.71 -2.69 -5.14
N ALA A 102 11.23 -1.66 -5.85
CA ALA A 102 10.27 -1.87 -6.95
C ALA A 102 10.83 -2.76 -8.08
N ILE A 103 12.13 -2.64 -8.39
CA ILE A 103 12.82 -3.50 -9.36
C ILE A 103 12.99 -4.92 -8.81
N ARG A 104 13.33 -5.08 -7.53
CA ARG A 104 13.44 -6.38 -6.86
C ARG A 104 12.11 -7.13 -6.90
N GLU A 105 11.03 -6.50 -6.45
CA GLU A 105 9.68 -7.08 -6.45
C GLU A 105 9.23 -7.48 -7.87
N THR A 106 9.54 -6.65 -8.86
CA THR A 106 9.29 -6.98 -10.27
C THR A 106 10.02 -8.24 -10.73
N ARG A 107 11.27 -8.43 -10.30
CA ARG A 107 12.03 -9.66 -10.60
C ARG A 107 11.48 -10.86 -9.84
N GLU A 108 11.17 -10.70 -8.56
CA GLU A 108 10.68 -11.77 -7.69
C GLU A 108 9.31 -12.29 -8.12
N GLU A 109 8.40 -11.41 -8.54
CA GLU A 109 7.04 -11.79 -8.92
C GLU A 109 6.89 -12.15 -10.40
N ALA A 110 7.68 -11.53 -11.29
CA ALA A 110 7.46 -11.60 -12.74
C ALA A 110 8.70 -11.99 -13.56
N ASN A 111 9.84 -12.31 -12.93
CA ASN A 111 11.12 -12.58 -13.61
C ASN A 111 11.43 -11.58 -14.74
N ALA A 112 11.00 -10.33 -14.54
CA ALA A 112 11.02 -9.28 -15.55
C ALA A 112 12.13 -8.28 -15.24
N ASP A 113 12.94 -7.95 -16.25
CA ASP A 113 13.89 -6.87 -16.17
C ASP A 113 13.27 -5.59 -16.72
N VAL A 114 13.26 -4.55 -15.89
CA VAL A 114 12.61 -3.28 -16.22
C VAL A 114 13.59 -2.10 -16.20
N GLU A 115 13.24 -1.08 -16.97
CA GLU A 115 13.78 0.27 -16.91
C GLU A 115 12.72 1.16 -16.26
N VAL A 116 13.05 1.76 -15.12
CA VAL A 116 12.15 2.70 -14.42
C VAL A 116 12.22 4.05 -15.13
N ILE A 117 11.05 4.59 -15.46
CA ILE A 117 10.90 5.84 -16.22
C ILE A 117 10.67 7.01 -15.26
N SER A 118 9.72 6.84 -14.35
CA SER A 118 9.32 7.90 -13.41
C SER A 118 8.56 7.30 -12.23
N PRO A 119 8.46 8.01 -11.09
CA PRO A 119 7.36 7.75 -10.17
C PRO A 119 6.03 8.00 -10.90
N PHE A 120 5.00 7.23 -10.55
CA PHE A 120 3.68 7.33 -11.18
C PHE A 120 2.57 7.58 -10.16
N ALA A 121 2.51 6.80 -9.08
CA ALA A 121 1.49 6.98 -8.05
C ALA A 121 2.09 6.87 -6.65
N GLN A 122 1.77 7.80 -5.77
CA GLN A 122 1.96 7.67 -4.33
C GLN A 122 0.59 7.65 -3.64
N LEU A 123 0.29 6.54 -2.97
CA LEU A 123 -1.05 6.29 -2.40
C LEU A 123 -0.94 5.91 -0.93
N ASP A 124 -1.53 6.74 -0.07
CA ASP A 124 -1.57 6.49 1.36
C ASP A 124 -2.84 5.73 1.74
N ILE A 125 -2.73 4.71 2.59
CA ILE A 125 -3.87 3.94 3.13
C ILE A 125 -3.78 3.94 4.66
N PRO A 126 -4.20 5.04 5.33
CA PRO A 126 -3.98 5.22 6.77
C PRO A 126 -4.62 4.14 7.64
N LEU A 127 -5.79 3.61 7.26
CA LEU A 127 -6.52 2.60 8.04
C LEU A 127 -5.67 1.35 8.32
N ILE A 128 -4.86 0.93 7.33
CA ILE A 128 -4.00 -0.25 7.43
C ILE A 128 -2.52 0.10 7.62
N GLY A 129 -2.21 1.39 7.83
CA GLY A 129 -0.84 1.85 8.08
C GLY A 129 0.12 1.56 6.93
N GLN A 130 -0.29 1.82 5.69
CA GLN A 130 0.56 1.62 4.51
C GLN A 130 0.64 2.87 3.64
N THR A 131 1.80 3.07 3.01
CA THR A 131 2.00 4.02 1.92
C THR A 131 2.58 3.27 0.73
N TYR A 132 2.03 3.50 -0.46
CA TYR A 132 2.46 2.85 -1.69
C TYR A 132 3.19 3.87 -2.56
N ILE A 133 4.30 3.48 -3.18
CA ILE A 133 4.87 4.19 -4.32
C ILE A 133 5.02 3.23 -5.49
N ILE A 134 4.32 3.54 -6.58
CA ILE A 134 4.36 2.79 -7.83
C ILE A 134 5.13 3.60 -8.87
N PHE A 135 6.13 2.97 -9.46
CA PHE A 135 6.92 3.53 -10.54
C PHE A 135 6.35 3.12 -11.90
N LEU A 136 6.29 4.04 -12.85
CA LEU A 136 6.11 3.69 -14.26
C LEU A 136 7.42 3.12 -14.77
N ALA A 137 7.37 1.95 -15.39
CA ALA A 137 8.51 1.26 -15.93
C ALA A 137 8.19 0.64 -17.29
N ARG A 138 9.23 0.28 -18.04
CA ARG A 138 9.11 -0.51 -19.27
C ARG A 138 9.92 -1.78 -19.18
N LEU A 139 9.44 -2.82 -19.83
CA LEU A 139 10.23 -4.03 -20.05
C LEU A 139 11.48 -3.69 -20.88
N LYS A 140 12.67 -4.03 -20.36
CA LYS A 140 13.93 -3.92 -21.11
C LYS A 140 14.00 -4.91 -22.28
N LYS A 141 13.34 -6.06 -22.10
CA LYS A 141 13.20 -7.14 -23.07
C LYS A 141 11.79 -7.71 -22.96
N PRO A 142 11.19 -8.24 -24.03
CA PRO A 142 9.85 -8.85 -23.99
C PRO A 142 9.87 -10.23 -23.31
N HIS A 143 10.48 -10.34 -22.13
CA HIS A 143 10.63 -11.57 -21.36
C HIS A 143 10.16 -11.33 -19.92
N PHE A 144 9.23 -12.18 -19.50
CA PHE A 144 8.69 -12.25 -18.15
C PHE A 144 8.13 -13.67 -17.95
N SER A 145 8.04 -14.10 -16.69
CA SER A 145 7.43 -15.37 -16.32
C SER A 145 7.04 -15.34 -14.83
N PRO A 146 6.06 -16.13 -14.38
CA PRO A 146 5.69 -16.16 -12.97
C PRO A 146 6.89 -16.53 -12.09
N GLY A 147 7.17 -15.68 -11.09
CA GLY A 147 8.08 -16.02 -10.01
C GLY A 147 7.45 -16.93 -8.95
N PRO A 148 8.15 -17.23 -7.84
CA PRO A 148 7.65 -18.17 -6.82
C PRO A 148 6.30 -17.79 -6.21
N GLU A 149 6.02 -16.49 -6.10
CA GLU A 149 4.79 -15.93 -5.51
C GLU A 149 3.67 -15.69 -6.53
N SER A 150 3.94 -15.94 -7.81
CA SER A 150 2.99 -15.76 -8.91
C SER A 150 2.62 -17.11 -9.53
N SER A 151 1.34 -17.27 -9.85
CA SER A 151 0.84 -18.41 -10.61
C SER A 151 0.82 -18.13 -12.12
N GLU A 152 0.70 -16.85 -12.49
CA GLU A 152 0.54 -16.40 -13.87
C GLU A 152 1.07 -14.96 -14.00
N CYS A 153 1.62 -14.62 -15.17
CA CYS A 153 2.00 -13.26 -15.54
C CYS A 153 1.50 -13.02 -16.96
N GLN A 154 0.83 -11.89 -17.20
CA GLN A 154 0.23 -11.60 -18.49
C GLN A 154 0.22 -10.11 -18.80
N LEU A 155 0.42 -9.78 -20.08
CA LEU A 155 0.21 -8.44 -20.61
C LEU A 155 -1.26 -8.23 -20.99
N PHE A 156 -1.89 -7.22 -20.39
CA PHE A 156 -3.27 -6.83 -20.65
C PHE A 156 -3.31 -5.53 -21.45
N SER A 157 -4.11 -5.47 -22.52
CA SER A 157 -4.46 -4.17 -23.08
C SER A 157 -5.30 -3.37 -22.09
N LEU A 158 -5.33 -2.04 -22.22
CA LEU A 158 -6.01 -1.16 -21.27
C LEU A 158 -7.51 -1.46 -21.10
N ASN A 159 -8.15 -2.01 -22.14
CA ASN A 159 -9.57 -2.37 -22.11
C ASN A 159 -9.83 -3.79 -21.57
N GLU A 160 -8.76 -4.59 -21.40
CA GLU A 160 -8.83 -5.98 -20.93
C GLU A 160 -8.33 -6.13 -19.49
N ILE A 161 -7.89 -5.04 -18.84
CA ILE A 161 -7.48 -5.06 -17.43
C ILE A 161 -8.65 -5.61 -16.59
N PRO A 162 -8.44 -6.69 -15.82
CA PRO A 162 -9.53 -7.40 -15.18
C PRO A 162 -9.85 -6.78 -13.80
N PHE A 163 -10.35 -5.54 -13.81
CA PHE A 163 -10.56 -4.70 -12.61
C PHE A 163 -11.36 -5.37 -11.48
N SER A 164 -12.32 -6.22 -11.80
CA SER A 164 -13.11 -6.98 -10.80
C SER A 164 -12.35 -8.09 -10.10
N SER A 165 -11.16 -8.44 -10.59
CA SER A 165 -10.29 -9.50 -10.05
C SER A 165 -8.93 -8.98 -9.59
N LEU A 166 -8.82 -7.66 -9.36
CA LEU A 166 -7.64 -7.06 -8.76
C LEU A 166 -7.59 -7.32 -7.25
N SER A 167 -6.37 -7.44 -6.73
CA SER A 167 -6.12 -7.84 -5.34
C SER A 167 -6.24 -6.72 -4.31
N PHE A 168 -5.96 -5.47 -4.69
CA PHE A 168 -5.89 -4.34 -3.76
C PHE A 168 -6.44 -3.04 -4.37
N SER A 169 -7.00 -2.16 -3.53
CA SER A 169 -7.52 -0.85 -3.95
C SER A 169 -6.43 0.06 -4.52
N SER A 170 -5.18 -0.06 -4.04
CA SER A 170 -4.05 0.67 -4.62
C SER A 170 -3.81 0.29 -6.07
N MET A 171 -3.98 -0.99 -6.43
CA MET A 171 -3.86 -1.46 -7.82
C MET A 171 -5.01 -0.94 -8.68
N VAL A 172 -6.24 -0.96 -8.16
CA VAL A 172 -7.41 -0.39 -8.83
C VAL A 172 -7.19 1.10 -9.12
N VAL A 173 -6.83 1.89 -8.12
CA VAL A 173 -6.60 3.34 -8.27
C VAL A 173 -5.47 3.61 -9.26
N THR A 174 -4.33 2.94 -9.10
CA THR A 174 -3.15 3.14 -9.97
C THR A 174 -3.49 2.84 -11.43
N LEU A 175 -4.13 1.70 -11.72
CA LEU A 175 -4.47 1.31 -13.09
C LEU A 175 -5.56 2.22 -13.67
N SER A 176 -6.55 2.65 -12.88
CA SER A 176 -7.56 3.61 -13.34
C SER A 176 -6.95 4.95 -13.75
N LEU A 177 -6.09 5.52 -12.91
CA LEU A 177 -5.40 6.78 -13.21
C LEU A 177 -4.52 6.66 -14.46
N TYR A 178 -3.82 5.53 -14.62
CA TYR A 178 -3.00 5.28 -15.82
C TYR A 178 -3.86 5.21 -17.09
N VAL A 179 -4.99 4.52 -17.03
CA VAL A 179 -5.94 4.43 -18.16
C VAL A 179 -6.51 5.81 -18.50
N GLU A 180 -6.82 6.64 -17.49
CA GLU A 180 -7.31 8.01 -17.68
C GLU A 180 -6.26 8.89 -18.37
N ASP A 181 -5.01 8.87 -17.91
CA ASP A 181 -3.92 9.64 -18.49
C ASP A 181 -3.64 9.25 -19.95
N VAL A 182 -3.61 7.94 -20.25
CA VAL A 182 -3.42 7.46 -21.62
C VAL A 182 -4.58 7.89 -22.52
N LYS A 183 -5.83 7.81 -22.04
CA LYS A 183 -7.01 8.24 -22.80
C LYS A 183 -7.05 9.74 -23.03
N ALA A 184 -6.50 10.53 -22.12
CA ALA A 184 -6.37 11.98 -22.29
C ALA A 184 -5.33 12.36 -23.36
N GLY A 185 -4.56 11.40 -23.89
CA GLY A 185 -3.53 11.62 -24.91
C GLY A 185 -2.28 12.35 -24.40
N GLY A 186 -2.17 12.49 -23.07
CA GLY A 186 -1.02 13.10 -22.41
C GLY A 186 0.06 12.08 -22.06
N LYS A 187 1.21 12.57 -21.59
CA LYS A 187 2.17 11.71 -20.89
C LYS A 187 1.59 11.33 -19.52
N PRO A 188 1.80 10.09 -19.04
CA PRO A 188 1.46 9.73 -17.67
C PRO A 188 2.06 10.72 -16.68
N LYS A 189 1.23 11.19 -15.75
CA LYS A 189 1.56 12.16 -14.72
C LYS A 189 1.92 11.45 -13.43
N PHE A 190 2.55 12.18 -12.52
CA PHE A 190 2.63 11.71 -11.15
C PHE A 190 1.32 12.02 -10.44
N HIS A 191 0.78 11.04 -9.70
CA HIS A 191 -0.40 11.18 -8.88
C HIS A 191 -0.09 10.96 -7.41
N TYR A 192 -0.69 11.77 -6.55
CA TYR A 192 -0.75 11.53 -5.11
C TYR A 192 -2.21 11.37 -4.68
N GLY A 193 -2.49 10.53 -3.70
CA GLY A 193 -3.82 10.49 -3.07
C GLY A 193 -3.89 9.64 -1.81
N THR A 194 -4.97 9.80 -1.05
CA THR A 194 -5.27 9.01 0.13
C THR A 194 -6.45 8.09 -0.14
N ILE A 195 -6.24 6.78 -0.06
CA ILE A 195 -7.32 5.78 -0.13
C ILE A 195 -7.95 5.67 1.25
N ASN A 196 -9.08 6.35 1.44
CA ASN A 196 -9.85 6.28 2.67
C ASN A 196 -10.87 5.13 2.59
N LYS A 197 -10.52 4.03 3.26
CA LYS A 197 -11.37 2.83 3.36
C LYS A 197 -12.67 3.16 4.11
N ARG A 198 -13.80 2.68 3.58
CA ARG A 198 -15.11 2.94 4.17
C ARG A 198 -15.23 2.22 5.52
N PRO A 199 -15.67 2.90 6.60
CA PRO A 199 -15.88 2.24 7.89
C PRO A 199 -16.90 1.10 7.79
N GLY A 200 -16.65 0.00 8.50
CA GLY A 200 -17.54 -1.17 8.55
C GLY A 200 -17.41 -2.14 7.37
N THR A 201 -16.57 -1.85 6.36
CA THR A 201 -16.24 -2.80 5.30
C THR A 201 -14.89 -3.49 5.57
N SER A 202 -14.64 -4.59 4.88
CA SER A 202 -13.32 -5.24 4.94
C SER A 202 -12.23 -4.27 4.49
N PRO A 203 -11.07 -4.18 5.19
CA PRO A 203 -9.92 -3.41 4.70
C PRO A 203 -9.43 -3.86 3.32
N SER A 204 -9.67 -5.13 2.97
CA SER A 204 -9.34 -5.71 1.67
C SER A 204 -10.41 -5.45 0.60
N ASP A 205 -11.54 -4.82 0.94
CA ASP A 205 -12.56 -4.46 -0.03
C ASP A 205 -12.02 -3.41 -1.01
N ILE A 206 -11.98 -3.78 -2.29
CA ILE A 206 -11.46 -2.95 -3.38
C ILE A 206 -12.51 -2.03 -4.00
N HIS A 207 -13.75 -2.04 -3.51
CA HIS A 207 -14.84 -1.19 -3.97
C HIS A 207 -15.32 -0.21 -2.88
N ALA A 208 -14.93 -0.44 -1.63
CA ALA A 208 -15.34 0.37 -0.49
C ALA A 208 -14.28 1.38 -0.04
N PHE A 209 -14.00 2.39 -0.88
CA PHE A 209 -13.11 3.51 -0.51
C PHE A 209 -13.47 4.82 -1.22
N THR A 210 -12.92 5.93 -0.75
CA THR A 210 -12.79 7.19 -1.50
C THR A 210 -11.33 7.49 -1.79
N LEU A 211 -11.05 8.24 -2.86
CA LEU A 211 -9.72 8.79 -3.14
C LEU A 211 -9.74 10.27 -2.78
N ASP A 212 -9.21 10.59 -1.61
CA ASP A 212 -9.18 11.95 -1.10
C ASP A 212 -7.80 12.57 -1.38
N HIS A 213 -7.72 13.90 -1.32
CA HIS A 213 -6.48 14.66 -1.54
C HIS A 213 -5.77 14.30 -2.87
N HIS A 214 -6.52 13.90 -3.90
CA HIS A 214 -5.96 13.55 -5.20
C HIS A 214 -5.31 14.78 -5.85
N MET A 215 -4.03 14.66 -6.15
CA MET A 215 -3.23 15.68 -6.84
C MET A 215 -2.49 15.03 -8.01
N GLN A 216 -2.22 15.81 -9.06
CA GLN A 216 -1.43 15.35 -10.20
C GLN A 216 -0.45 16.43 -10.68
N SER A 217 0.70 16.03 -11.21
CA SER A 217 1.71 16.92 -11.80
C SER A 217 2.26 16.38 -13.12
#